data_AF-A0A961JUD8-F1
#
_entry.id   AF-A0A961JUD8-F1
#
_cell.length_a   1.000
_cell.length_b   1.000
_cell.length_c   1.000
_cell.angle_alpha   90.00
_cell.angle_beta   90.00
_cell.angle_gamma   90.00
#
_symmetry.space_group_name_H-M   'P 1'
#
loop_
_entity.id
_entity.type
_entity.pdbx_description
1 polymer ?
#
loop_
_entity_poly.entity_id
_entity_poly.type
_entity_poly.pdbx_seq_one_letter_code
_entity_poly.pdbx_strand_id
1 'polypeptide(L)'
;MDIQRASLIDASPSSGYVDVTLRDGKPEFAGLATASFGTRAPGRVAGTAQGIHARWHWDGTVLSAEVDPYGFYSLYYCVEGNRVRVSPSVLQLAALGCDLTKDHRALTVFHRLGFFINDDTPFKNIKVLPAGGKLTWRSGKVTVEARERKYKELDITRSQAIDGYIDLFRQSISRTLKAWDGPIVSPLSGGRDSRHIMVELAHQGRKPDACITFQHGGDAWNAEVKAARAICEAVGVRHDVLGHVRSRQADILRA
;
A
#
# COMPACT_ATOMS: atom_id res chain seq x y z
N MET A 1 13.60 -7.31 20.73
CA MET A 1 12.35 -6.88 20.08
C MET A 1 12.53 -7.16 18.61
N ASP A 2 12.12 -8.35 18.16
CA ASP A 2 12.27 -8.77 16.76
C ASP A 2 11.37 -7.92 15.89
N ILE A 3 11.97 -6.96 15.19
CA ILE A 3 11.31 -6.28 14.08
C ILE A 3 11.33 -7.29 12.94
N GLN A 4 10.24 -8.05 12.78
CA GLN A 4 10.00 -8.78 11.52
C GLN A 4 10.23 -7.79 10.39
N ARG A 5 11.14 -8.11 9.46
CA ARG A 5 11.33 -7.35 8.22
C ARG A 5 9.99 -7.35 7.50
N ALA A 6 9.22 -6.29 7.69
CA ALA A 6 7.87 -6.20 7.16
C ALA A 6 7.96 -6.07 5.64
N SER A 7 7.55 -7.11 4.91
CA SER A 7 7.22 -6.96 3.50
C SER A 7 6.02 -6.02 3.39
N LEU A 8 5.99 -5.19 2.35
CA LEU A 8 4.90 -4.22 2.16
C LEU A 8 3.55 -4.90 1.92
N ILE A 9 3.55 -6.17 1.51
CA ILE A 9 2.38 -7.03 1.34
C ILE A 9 2.81 -8.47 1.65
N ASP A 10 2.23 -9.09 2.68
CA ASP A 10 2.30 -10.54 2.89
C ASP A 10 0.96 -11.16 2.52
N ALA A 11 0.87 -11.65 1.28
CA ALA A 11 -0.30 -12.36 0.76
C ALA A 11 -0.34 -13.83 1.18
N SER A 12 0.46 -14.24 2.18
CA SER A 12 0.48 -15.61 2.68
C SER A 12 -0.82 -15.98 3.44
N PRO A 13 -1.22 -17.27 3.42
CA PRO A 13 -2.18 -17.83 4.37
C PRO A 13 -1.58 -18.07 5.78
N SER A 14 -0.38 -17.56 6.06
CA SER A 14 0.29 -17.57 7.38
C SER A 14 0.59 -16.16 7.90
N SER A 15 -0.01 -15.12 7.30
CA SER A 15 0.19 -13.74 7.74
C SER A 15 -0.35 -13.55 9.16
N GLY A 16 0.27 -12.64 9.92
CA GLY A 16 -0.20 -12.31 11.26
C GLY A 16 -1.71 -11.99 11.29
N TYR A 17 -2.40 -12.41 12.34
CA TYR A 17 -3.82 -12.14 12.52
C TYR A 17 -4.14 -11.87 13.98
N VAL A 18 -5.33 -11.30 14.21
CA VAL A 18 -5.97 -11.22 15.52
C VAL A 18 -7.44 -11.60 15.37
N ASP A 19 -7.92 -12.42 16.30
CA ASP A 19 -9.28 -12.91 16.38
C ASP A 19 -9.79 -12.70 17.81
N VAL A 20 -10.88 -11.95 17.94
CA VAL A 20 -11.50 -11.64 19.23
C VAL A 20 -12.99 -11.90 19.14
N THR A 21 -13.53 -12.65 20.09
CA THR A 21 -14.97 -12.90 20.24
C THR A 21 -15.39 -12.74 21.68
N LEU A 22 -16.69 -12.54 21.93
CA LEU A 22 -17.25 -12.49 23.28
C LEU A 22 -18.01 -13.81 23.54
N ARG A 23 -17.60 -14.57 24.56
CA ARG A 23 -18.33 -15.75 25.04
C ARG A 23 -18.61 -15.63 26.53
N ASP A 24 -19.86 -15.84 26.94
CA ASP A 24 -20.28 -15.78 28.34
C ASP A 24 -19.84 -14.48 29.06
N GLY A 25 -19.90 -13.35 28.34
CA GLY A 25 -19.48 -12.04 28.84
C GLY A 25 -17.97 -11.82 28.95
N LYS A 26 -17.14 -12.79 28.55
CA LYS A 26 -15.67 -12.70 28.56
C LYS A 26 -15.10 -12.69 27.15
N PRO A 27 -14.06 -11.87 26.87
CA PRO A 27 -13.38 -11.92 25.59
C PRO A 27 -12.53 -13.20 25.48
N GLU A 28 -12.69 -13.91 24.38
CA GLU A 28 -11.75 -14.93 23.93
C GLU A 28 -10.88 -14.35 22.82
N PHE A 29 -9.60 -14.72 22.82
CA PHE A 29 -8.59 -14.17 21.91
C PHE A 29 -7.75 -15.28 21.29
N ALA A 30 -7.41 -15.13 20.00
CA ALA A 30 -6.40 -15.92 19.32
C ALA A 30 -5.58 -15.07 18.33
N GLY A 31 -4.34 -15.47 18.07
CA GLY A 31 -3.42 -14.78 17.15
C GLY A 31 -2.38 -13.92 17.87
N LEU A 32 -1.99 -12.80 17.26
CA LEU A 32 -0.99 -11.87 17.78
C LEU A 32 -1.67 -10.73 18.53
N ALA A 33 -1.32 -10.54 19.81
CA ALA A 33 -1.89 -9.46 20.61
C ALA A 33 -1.43 -8.09 20.09
N THR A 34 -0.24 -8.01 19.52
CA THR A 34 0.27 -6.79 18.89
C THR A 34 0.97 -7.14 17.59
N ALA A 35 0.72 -6.36 16.55
CA ALA A 35 1.48 -6.43 15.30
C ALA A 35 1.68 -5.04 14.70
N SER A 36 2.75 -4.88 13.95
CA SER A 36 3.07 -3.66 13.20
C SER A 36 3.73 -4.05 11.89
N PHE A 37 3.27 -3.44 10.80
CA PHE A 37 3.71 -3.73 9.45
C PHE A 37 4.09 -2.45 8.72
N GLY A 38 4.90 -2.61 7.68
CA GLY A 38 5.42 -1.51 6.88
C GLY A 38 6.36 -0.60 7.66
N THR A 39 6.48 0.64 7.20
CA THR A 39 7.37 1.66 7.75
C THR A 39 6.56 2.79 8.37
N ARG A 40 6.82 3.08 9.64
CA ARG A 40 6.18 4.19 10.35
C ARG A 40 7.24 5.17 10.84
N ALA A 41 7.08 6.44 10.47
CA ALA A 41 7.95 7.52 10.89
C ALA A 41 7.15 8.63 11.60
N PRO A 42 7.77 9.43 12.48
CA PRO A 42 7.14 10.60 13.06
C PRO A 42 6.58 11.57 12.00
N GLY A 43 5.39 12.07 12.25
CA GLY A 43 4.72 13.13 11.52
C GLY A 43 5.44 14.46 11.56
N ARG A 44 5.15 15.33 10.58
CA ARG A 44 5.51 16.76 10.69
C ARG A 44 4.73 17.46 11.79
N VAL A 45 3.49 17.03 12.02
CA VAL A 45 2.66 17.50 13.13
C VAL A 45 2.85 16.55 14.31
N ALA A 46 3.11 17.10 15.49
CA ALA A 46 3.25 16.32 16.72
C ALA A 46 2.06 15.37 16.91
N GLY A 47 2.34 14.11 17.29
CA GLY A 47 1.32 13.07 17.45
C GLY A 47 0.82 12.42 16.16
N THR A 48 1.23 12.90 14.98
CA THR A 48 0.93 12.24 13.70
C THR A 48 2.06 11.29 13.29
N ALA A 49 1.76 10.38 12.37
CA ALA A 49 2.75 9.48 11.77
C ALA A 49 2.64 9.50 10.25
N GLN A 50 3.76 9.16 9.60
CA GLN A 50 3.90 9.08 8.15
C GLN A 50 4.44 7.69 7.78
N GLY A 51 4.46 7.42 6.48
CA GLY A 51 4.89 6.14 5.92
C GLY A 51 3.72 5.18 5.70
N ILE A 52 3.99 4.10 4.98
CA ILE A 52 3.02 3.06 4.62
C ILE A 52 3.05 2.01 5.73
N HIS A 53 1.97 1.89 6.49
CA HIS A 53 1.95 1.04 7.68
C HIS A 53 0.55 0.58 8.07
N ALA A 54 0.49 -0.53 8.81
CA ALA A 54 -0.68 -0.97 9.55
C ALA A 54 -0.25 -1.51 10.90
N ARG A 55 -1.14 -1.48 11.89
CA ARG A 55 -0.89 -2.08 13.21
C ARG A 55 -2.18 -2.47 13.90
N TRP A 56 -2.05 -3.34 14.89
CA TRP A 56 -3.09 -3.54 15.89
C TRP A 56 -2.51 -3.80 17.27
N HIS A 57 -3.33 -3.61 18.28
CA HIS A 57 -3.05 -3.91 19.67
C HIS A 57 -4.32 -4.41 20.38
N TRP A 58 -4.20 -5.52 21.07
CA TRP A 58 -5.19 -6.13 21.96
C TRP A 58 -4.65 -6.03 23.40
N ASP A 59 -5.40 -5.37 24.28
CA ASP A 59 -5.01 -5.15 25.68
C ASP A 59 -5.70 -6.11 26.67
N GLY A 60 -6.45 -7.10 26.17
CA GLY A 60 -7.28 -8.00 26.98
C GLY A 60 -8.75 -7.57 27.08
N THR A 61 -9.07 -6.33 26.72
CA THR A 61 -10.45 -5.78 26.74
C THR A 61 -10.84 -5.12 25.41
N VAL A 62 -9.88 -4.48 24.76
CA VAL A 62 -10.05 -3.65 23.56
C VAL A 62 -9.07 -4.08 22.49
N LEU A 63 -9.58 -4.30 21.29
CA LEU A 63 -8.76 -4.40 20.10
C LEU A 63 -8.79 -3.04 19.40
N SER A 64 -7.64 -2.47 19.11
CA SER A 64 -7.49 -1.29 18.27
C SER A 64 -6.59 -1.61 17.09
N ALA A 65 -7.07 -1.39 15.87
CA ALA A 65 -6.30 -1.54 14.64
C ALA A 65 -6.36 -0.24 13.82
N GLU A 66 -5.26 0.10 13.14
CA GLU A 66 -5.17 1.29 12.30
C GLU A 66 -4.28 1.08 11.09
N VAL A 67 -4.57 1.81 10.01
CA VAL A 67 -3.76 1.88 8.78
C VAL A 67 -3.23 3.30 8.56
N ASP A 68 -2.26 3.43 7.66
CA ASP A 68 -1.71 4.71 7.29
C ASP A 68 -2.77 5.69 6.74
N PRO A 69 -2.50 7.01 6.80
CA PRO A 69 -3.48 8.02 6.40
C PRO A 69 -3.97 7.94 4.94
N TYR A 70 -3.25 7.24 4.06
CA TYR A 70 -3.61 7.07 2.65
C TYR A 70 -4.23 5.70 2.36
N GLY A 71 -4.18 4.76 3.31
CA GLY A 71 -4.66 3.38 3.09
C GLY A 71 -3.78 2.60 2.12
N PHE A 72 -2.50 2.95 1.99
CA PHE A 72 -1.59 2.21 1.10
C PHE A 72 -1.27 0.82 1.65
N TYR A 73 -1.13 0.69 2.96
CA TYR A 73 -1.07 -0.61 3.61
C TYR A 73 -2.48 -1.13 3.82
N SER A 74 -2.79 -2.30 3.25
CA SER A 74 -4.09 -2.93 3.39
C SER A 74 -4.19 -3.72 4.69
N LEU A 75 -5.23 -3.46 5.48
CA LEU A 75 -5.61 -4.30 6.61
C LEU A 75 -7.07 -4.70 6.45
N TYR A 76 -7.32 -6.00 6.35
CA TYR A 76 -8.64 -6.56 6.13
C TYR A 76 -9.25 -6.97 7.45
N TYR A 77 -10.58 -6.89 7.54
CA TYR A 77 -11.33 -7.34 8.69
C TYR A 77 -12.61 -8.04 8.29
N CYS A 78 -13.08 -8.93 9.16
CA CYS A 78 -14.35 -9.63 9.05
C CYS A 78 -15.06 -9.58 10.40
N VAL A 79 -16.36 -9.28 10.39
CA VAL A 79 -17.20 -9.20 11.58
C VAL A 79 -18.35 -10.19 11.43
N GLU A 80 -18.49 -11.10 12.39
CA GLU A 80 -19.56 -12.10 12.45
C GLU A 80 -20.16 -12.11 13.86
N GLY A 81 -21.35 -11.51 14.01
CA GLY A 81 -21.96 -11.32 15.32
C GLY A 81 -21.08 -10.47 16.23
N ASN A 82 -20.58 -11.07 17.31
CA ASN A 82 -19.70 -10.41 18.29
C ASN A 82 -18.20 -10.68 18.06
N ARG A 83 -17.86 -11.41 17.00
CA ARG A 83 -16.48 -11.79 16.66
C ARG A 83 -15.92 -10.84 15.61
N VAL A 84 -14.66 -10.45 15.79
CA VAL A 84 -13.88 -9.71 14.80
C VAL A 84 -12.59 -10.46 14.51
N ARG A 85 -12.23 -10.55 13.24
CA ARG A 85 -10.93 -11.03 12.76
C ARG A 85 -10.28 -9.96 11.93
N VAL A 86 -8.97 -9.74 12.10
CA VAL A 86 -8.18 -8.73 11.39
C VAL A 86 -6.87 -9.37 10.90
N SER A 87 -6.49 -9.09 9.66
CA SER A 87 -5.24 -9.58 9.06
C SER A 87 -4.84 -8.72 7.85
N PRO A 88 -3.55 -8.59 7.50
CA PRO A 88 -3.14 -7.97 6.25
C PRO A 88 -3.38 -8.87 5.02
N SER A 89 -3.96 -10.07 5.21
CA SER A 89 -4.21 -11.05 4.16
C SER A 89 -5.67 -11.51 4.15
N VAL A 90 -6.34 -11.33 3.01
CA VAL A 90 -7.69 -11.90 2.80
C VAL A 90 -7.65 -13.44 2.83
N LEU A 91 -6.55 -14.05 2.40
CA LEU A 91 -6.38 -15.51 2.43
C LEU A 91 -6.29 -16.05 3.86
N GLN A 92 -5.62 -15.30 4.76
CA GLN A 92 -5.59 -15.64 6.18
C GLN A 92 -7.00 -15.56 6.80
N LEU A 93 -7.80 -14.54 6.46
CA LEU A 93 -9.18 -14.43 6.93
C LEU A 93 -10.05 -15.59 6.42
N ALA A 94 -9.87 -15.99 5.16
CA ALA A 94 -10.50 -17.18 4.60
C ALA A 94 -10.11 -18.45 5.37
N ALA A 95 -8.82 -18.63 5.68
CA ALA A 95 -8.32 -19.79 6.45
C ALA A 95 -8.87 -19.82 7.89
N LEU A 96 -9.15 -18.65 8.49
CA LEU A 96 -9.82 -18.55 9.79
C LEU A 96 -11.33 -18.81 9.72
N GLY A 97 -11.87 -19.12 8.54
CA GLY A 97 -13.28 -19.45 8.33
C GLY A 97 -14.19 -18.23 8.24
N CYS A 98 -13.72 -17.09 7.72
CA CYS A 98 -14.60 -15.97 7.37
C CYS A 98 -15.56 -16.37 6.24
N ASP A 99 -16.80 -15.91 6.29
CA ASP A 99 -17.76 -16.11 5.20
C ASP A 99 -17.27 -15.50 3.87
N LEU A 100 -17.11 -16.37 2.87
CA LEU A 100 -16.65 -16.03 1.52
C LEU A 100 -17.80 -15.84 0.52
N THR A 101 -18.99 -15.49 1.00
CA THR A 101 -20.10 -15.09 0.15
C THR A 101 -19.67 -13.94 -0.76
N LYS A 102 -19.73 -14.16 -2.07
CA LYS A 102 -19.30 -13.21 -3.09
C LYS A 102 -20.15 -11.94 -3.06
N ASP A 103 -19.51 -10.78 -3.13
CA ASP A 103 -20.20 -9.52 -3.41
C ASP A 103 -20.24 -9.30 -4.93
N HIS A 104 -21.36 -9.68 -5.56
CA HIS A 104 -21.55 -9.54 -7.00
C HIS A 104 -21.46 -8.08 -7.48
N ARG A 105 -21.86 -7.11 -6.65
CA ARG A 105 -21.73 -5.68 -6.98
C ARG A 105 -20.26 -5.30 -7.02
N ALA A 106 -19.51 -5.61 -5.97
CA ALA A 106 -18.07 -5.32 -5.90
C ALA A 106 -17.30 -6.01 -7.03
N LEU A 107 -17.62 -7.26 -7.34
CA LEU A 107 -17.03 -8.00 -8.46
C LEU A 107 -17.36 -7.38 -9.82
N THR A 108 -18.59 -6.90 -10.02
CA THR A 108 -18.98 -6.21 -11.26
C THR A 108 -18.19 -4.93 -11.45
N VAL A 109 -18.02 -4.13 -10.38
CA VAL A 109 -17.18 -2.93 -10.38
C VAL A 109 -15.73 -3.29 -10.71
N PHE A 110 -15.18 -4.31 -10.05
CA PHE A 110 -13.83 -4.79 -10.29
C PHE A 110 -13.63 -5.23 -11.75
N HIS A 111 -14.57 -5.99 -12.32
CA HIS A 111 -14.49 -6.40 -13.73
C HIS A 111 -14.51 -5.21 -14.70
N ARG A 112 -15.17 -4.10 -14.33
CA ARG A 112 -15.25 -2.89 -15.16
C ARG A 112 -14.02 -1.99 -15.01
N LEU A 113 -13.49 -1.84 -13.80
CA LEU A 113 -12.47 -0.84 -13.46
C LEU A 113 -11.08 -1.42 -13.20
N GLY A 114 -10.97 -2.71 -12.92
CA GLY A 114 -9.74 -3.40 -12.54
C GLY A 114 -9.35 -3.26 -11.06
N PHE A 115 -10.17 -2.60 -10.23
CA PHE A 115 -9.95 -2.41 -8.80
C PHE A 115 -11.28 -2.28 -8.02
N PHE A 116 -11.25 -2.51 -6.71
CA PHE A 116 -12.39 -2.32 -5.81
C PHE A 116 -12.48 -0.86 -5.33
N ILE A 117 -13.68 -0.40 -4.98
CA ILE A 117 -13.95 0.96 -4.52
C ILE A 117 -14.22 0.94 -3.01
N ASN A 118 -13.80 1.99 -2.30
CA ASN A 118 -13.98 2.14 -0.86
C ASN A 118 -13.34 0.98 -0.07
N ASP A 119 -14.12 0.35 0.80
CA ASP A 119 -13.75 -0.76 1.66
C ASP A 119 -14.11 -2.14 1.04
N ASP A 120 -14.58 -2.17 -0.21
CA ASP A 120 -15.03 -3.39 -0.85
C ASP A 120 -13.87 -4.37 -1.12
N THR A 121 -14.21 -5.65 -1.06
CA THR A 121 -13.37 -6.77 -1.49
C THR A 121 -14.23 -7.70 -2.37
N PRO A 122 -13.69 -8.83 -2.89
CA PRO A 122 -14.53 -9.83 -3.58
C PRO A 122 -15.68 -10.41 -2.72
N PHE A 123 -15.65 -10.22 -1.40
CA PHE A 123 -16.53 -10.88 -0.44
C PHE A 123 -17.38 -9.85 0.33
N LYS A 124 -18.63 -10.22 0.65
CA LYS A 124 -19.56 -9.32 1.37
C LYS A 124 -19.08 -8.98 2.79
N ASN A 125 -18.59 -10.00 3.50
CA ASN A 125 -18.30 -9.94 4.93
C ASN A 125 -16.81 -9.73 5.26
N ILE A 126 -15.98 -9.55 4.23
CA ILE A 126 -14.58 -9.16 4.38
C ILE A 126 -14.43 -7.76 3.78
N LYS A 127 -13.97 -6.82 4.58
CA LYS A 127 -13.76 -5.42 4.20
C LYS A 127 -12.31 -5.03 4.40
N VAL A 128 -11.83 -4.05 3.65
CA VAL A 128 -10.51 -3.42 3.88
C VAL A 128 -10.70 -2.14 4.68
N LEU A 129 -9.82 -1.86 5.66
CA LEU A 129 -9.89 -0.59 6.37
C LEU A 129 -9.71 0.57 5.40
N PRO A 130 -10.56 1.62 5.50
CA PRO A 130 -10.44 2.80 4.65
C PRO A 130 -9.16 3.58 4.96
N ALA A 131 -8.81 4.54 4.10
CA ALA A 131 -7.67 5.42 4.32
C ALA A 131 -7.72 6.11 5.70
N GLY A 132 -6.63 6.01 6.47
CA GLY A 132 -6.58 6.49 7.85
C GLY A 132 -7.57 5.81 8.80
N GLY A 133 -8.07 4.64 8.40
CA GLY A 133 -9.09 3.89 9.10
C GLY A 133 -8.63 3.40 10.46
N LYS A 134 -9.54 3.44 11.44
CA LYS A 134 -9.35 2.87 12.77
C LYS A 134 -10.49 1.92 13.09
N LEU A 135 -10.16 0.68 13.41
CA LEU A 135 -11.09 -0.31 13.93
C LEU A 135 -10.90 -0.43 15.43
N THR A 136 -12.01 -0.38 16.16
CA THR A 136 -12.06 -0.71 17.58
C THR A 136 -13.06 -1.82 17.80
N TRP A 137 -12.67 -2.85 18.55
CA TRP A 137 -13.62 -3.81 19.12
C TRP A 137 -13.58 -3.69 20.65
N ARG A 138 -14.77 -3.65 21.26
CA ARG A 138 -14.93 -3.68 22.72
C ARG A 138 -16.24 -4.38 23.06
N SER A 139 -16.19 -5.37 23.95
CA SER A 139 -17.38 -6.07 24.47
C SER A 139 -18.35 -6.53 23.37
N GLY A 140 -17.81 -7.15 22.32
CA GLY A 140 -18.60 -7.69 21.21
C GLY A 140 -19.05 -6.67 20.15
N LYS A 141 -18.71 -5.39 20.29
CA LYS A 141 -19.08 -4.34 19.33
C LYS A 141 -17.87 -3.86 18.55
N VAL A 142 -18.00 -3.82 17.22
CA VAL A 142 -17.01 -3.25 16.31
C VAL A 142 -17.42 -1.83 15.92
N THR A 143 -16.46 -0.91 15.89
CA THR A 143 -16.60 0.42 15.32
C THR A 143 -15.46 0.66 14.36
N VAL A 144 -15.77 1.17 13.17
CA VAL A 144 -14.78 1.55 12.16
C VAL A 144 -14.95 3.04 11.88
N GLU A 145 -13.88 3.80 12.07
CA GLU A 145 -13.83 5.22 11.80
C GLU A 145 -12.90 5.48 10.60
N ALA A 146 -13.33 6.32 9.67
CA ALA A 146 -12.49 6.84 8.60
C ALA A 146 -12.32 8.35 8.83
N ARG A 147 -11.08 8.84 8.86
CA ARG A 147 -10.84 10.28 8.97
C ARG A 147 -10.87 10.92 7.59
N GLU A 148 -11.86 11.76 7.36
CA GLU A 148 -11.87 12.63 6.18
C GLU A 148 -10.65 13.55 6.22
N ARG A 149 -9.89 13.57 5.13
CA ARG A 149 -8.74 14.47 5.00
C ARG A 149 -9.22 15.80 4.48
N LYS A 150 -9.13 16.81 5.33
CA LYS A 150 -9.40 18.20 4.97
C LYS A 150 -8.16 18.80 4.33
N TYR A 151 -8.32 19.30 3.12
CA TYR A 151 -7.27 20.04 2.42
C TYR A 151 -7.58 21.53 2.54
N LYS A 152 -6.53 22.32 2.78
CA LYS A 152 -6.63 23.78 2.78
C LYS A 152 -6.02 24.29 1.48
N GLU A 153 -6.79 25.06 0.73
CA GLU A 153 -6.27 25.81 -0.40
C GLU A 153 -5.29 26.88 0.10
N LEU A 154 -4.15 26.99 -0.59
CA LEU A 154 -3.11 27.95 -0.26
C LEU A 154 -3.18 29.12 -1.23
N ASP A 155 -3.24 30.32 -0.71
CA ASP A 155 -3.09 31.55 -1.50
C ASP A 155 -1.59 31.85 -1.66
N ILE A 156 -1.01 31.36 -2.76
CA ILE A 156 0.42 31.46 -3.07
C ILE A 156 0.66 31.71 -4.56
N THR A 157 1.78 32.35 -4.88
CA THR A 157 2.22 32.55 -6.26
C THR A 157 2.66 31.26 -6.93
N ARG A 158 2.70 31.25 -8.27
CA ARG A 158 3.23 30.12 -9.05
C ARG A 158 4.68 29.76 -8.67
N SER A 159 5.53 30.74 -8.40
CA SER A 159 6.92 30.47 -8.00
C SER A 159 6.97 29.73 -6.67
N GLN A 160 6.21 30.21 -5.68
CA GLN A 160 6.12 29.57 -4.37
C GLN A 160 5.55 28.14 -4.47
N ALA A 161 4.60 27.90 -5.38
CA ALA A 161 4.08 26.56 -5.62
C ALA A 161 5.14 25.61 -6.23
N ILE A 162 5.98 26.11 -7.15
CA ILE A 162 7.08 25.34 -7.74
C ILE A 162 8.13 25.00 -6.67
N ASP A 163 8.58 25.99 -5.90
CA ASP A 163 9.56 25.79 -4.84
C ASP A 163 9.02 24.84 -3.77
N GLY A 164 7.76 25.02 -3.36
CA GLY A 164 7.08 24.13 -2.43
C GLY A 164 6.99 22.70 -2.93
N TYR A 165 6.65 22.49 -4.20
CA TYR A 165 6.61 21.15 -4.80
C TYR A 165 7.99 20.48 -4.76
N ILE A 166 9.04 21.19 -5.18
CA ILE A 166 10.43 20.70 -5.16
C ILE A 166 10.84 20.31 -3.75
N ASP A 167 10.60 21.19 -2.77
CA ASP A 167 10.99 20.96 -1.38
C ASP A 167 10.22 19.80 -0.75
N LEU A 168 8.91 19.71 -0.97
CA LEU A 168 8.10 18.61 -0.44
C LEU A 168 8.53 17.27 -1.05
N PHE A 169 8.81 17.23 -2.35
CA PHE A 169 9.27 16.04 -3.05
C PHE A 169 10.65 15.58 -2.55
N ARG A 170 11.63 16.49 -2.51
CA ARG A 170 12.99 16.25 -1.97
C ARG A 170 12.95 15.70 -0.55
N GLN A 171 12.12 16.30 0.31
CA GLN A 171 11.95 15.84 1.68
C GLN A 171 11.32 14.44 1.75
N SER A 172 10.44 14.08 0.81
CA SER A 172 9.87 12.72 0.72
C SER A 172 10.93 11.67 0.37
N ILE A 173 11.77 11.97 -0.63
CA ILE A 173 12.89 11.10 -1.02
C ILE A 173 13.89 10.98 0.14
N SER A 174 14.25 12.09 0.79
CA SER A 174 15.17 12.09 1.93
C SER A 174 14.69 11.22 3.09
N ARG A 175 13.38 11.27 3.41
CA ARG A 175 12.79 10.39 4.43
C ARG A 175 12.88 8.92 4.03
N THR A 176 12.62 8.61 2.76
CA THR A 176 12.74 7.24 2.23
C THR A 176 14.17 6.73 2.35
N LEU A 177 15.16 7.54 1.97
CA LEU A 177 16.58 7.20 2.05
C LEU A 177 17.07 7.01 3.50
N LYS A 178 16.52 7.77 4.47
CA LYS A 178 16.82 7.60 5.90
C LYS A 178 16.21 6.34 6.49
N ALA A 179 15.07 5.89 5.97
CA ALA A 179 14.33 4.74 6.49
C ALA A 179 14.76 3.40 5.86
N TRP A 180 15.56 3.43 4.79
CA TRP A 180 15.95 2.24 4.02
C TRP A 180 17.39 2.32 3.58
N ASP A 181 18.24 1.40 4.06
CA ASP A 181 19.66 1.29 3.72
C ASP A 181 19.96 0.15 2.72
N GLY A 182 18.98 -0.71 2.43
CA GLY A 182 19.08 -1.80 1.45
C GLY A 182 19.02 -1.36 -0.02
N PRO A 183 19.10 -2.31 -0.97
CA PRO A 183 19.09 -2.01 -2.40
C PRO A 183 17.84 -1.25 -2.83
N ILE A 184 17.99 -0.36 -3.81
CA ILE A 184 16.92 0.39 -4.47
C ILE A 184 16.83 -0.09 -5.91
N VAL A 185 15.70 -0.70 -6.24
CA VAL A 185 15.30 -0.97 -7.62
C VAL A 185 14.13 -0.06 -7.96
N SER A 186 14.31 0.81 -8.94
CA SER A 186 13.28 1.80 -9.32
C SER A 186 12.60 1.42 -10.63
N PRO A 187 11.29 1.16 -10.66
CA PRO A 187 10.54 1.17 -11.90
C PRO A 187 10.72 2.53 -12.60
N LEU A 188 11.07 2.49 -13.89
CA LEU A 188 11.35 3.66 -14.69
C LEU A 188 10.59 3.59 -16.01
N SER A 189 10.02 4.72 -16.41
CA SER A 189 9.27 4.90 -17.64
C SER A 189 9.77 6.13 -18.39
N GLY A 190 9.24 6.39 -19.59
CA GLY A 190 9.47 7.64 -20.31
C GLY A 190 8.75 8.84 -19.68
N GLY A 191 7.84 8.60 -18.74
CA GLY A 191 7.11 9.62 -17.98
C GLY A 191 8.02 10.53 -17.15
N ARG A 192 7.53 11.73 -16.80
CA ARG A 192 8.31 12.69 -15.98
C ARG A 192 8.42 12.24 -14.52
N ASP A 193 7.40 11.57 -13.99
CA ASP A 193 7.31 11.27 -12.55
C ASP A 193 8.39 10.27 -12.09
N SER A 194 8.51 9.13 -12.77
CA SER A 194 9.53 8.12 -12.46
C SER A 194 10.95 8.64 -12.68
N ARG A 195 11.15 9.46 -13.72
CA ARG A 195 12.41 10.17 -13.95
C ARG A 195 12.73 11.16 -12.84
N HIS A 196 11.74 11.89 -12.34
CA HIS A 196 11.92 12.84 -11.25
C HIS A 196 12.37 12.13 -9.96
N ILE A 197 11.80 10.97 -9.64
CA ILE A 197 12.25 10.12 -8.52
C ILE A 197 13.72 9.72 -8.72
N MET A 198 14.06 9.20 -9.91
CA MET A 198 15.41 8.72 -10.21
C MET A 198 16.48 9.81 -10.13
N VAL A 199 16.23 11.01 -10.67
CA VAL A 199 17.20 12.11 -10.61
C VAL A 199 17.30 12.71 -9.21
N GLU A 200 16.23 12.75 -8.43
CA GLU A 200 16.29 13.24 -7.04
C GLU A 200 17.06 12.26 -6.14
N LEU A 201 16.89 10.95 -6.35
CA LEU A 201 17.70 9.92 -5.69
C LEU A 201 19.20 10.12 -5.98
N ALA A 202 19.54 10.33 -7.26
CA ALA A 202 20.91 10.62 -7.67
C ALA A 202 21.45 11.94 -7.09
N HIS A 203 20.63 12.99 -7.07
CA HIS A 203 20.97 14.31 -6.52
C HIS A 203 21.28 14.24 -5.03
N GLN A 204 20.56 13.40 -4.27
CA GLN A 204 20.83 13.16 -2.84
C GLN A 204 21.97 12.15 -2.59
N GLY A 205 22.71 11.76 -3.63
CA GLY A 205 23.90 10.91 -3.51
C GLY A 205 23.62 9.41 -3.41
N ARG A 206 22.37 8.97 -3.60
CA ARG A 206 21.98 7.55 -3.50
C ARG A 206 21.18 7.11 -4.71
N LYS A 207 21.90 6.79 -5.79
CA LYS A 207 21.34 6.26 -7.03
C LYS A 207 20.64 4.91 -6.79
N PRO A 208 19.63 4.55 -7.58
CA PRO A 208 19.15 3.18 -7.64
C PRO A 208 20.28 2.22 -8.02
N ASP A 209 20.28 1.01 -7.46
CA ASP A 209 21.14 -0.09 -7.90
C ASP A 209 20.76 -0.55 -9.31
N ALA A 210 19.47 -0.46 -9.63
CA ALA A 210 18.95 -0.69 -10.97
C ALA A 210 17.66 0.08 -11.22
N CYS A 211 17.45 0.45 -12.46
CA CYS A 211 16.16 0.87 -12.98
C CYS A 211 15.54 -0.25 -13.83
N ILE A 212 14.23 -0.42 -13.74
CA ILE A 212 13.51 -1.45 -14.50
C ILE A 212 12.43 -0.82 -15.37
N THR A 213 12.39 -1.19 -16.66
CA THR A 213 11.30 -0.80 -17.56
C THR A 213 10.66 -2.01 -18.21
N PHE A 214 9.33 -2.01 -18.32
CA PHE A 214 8.59 -3.07 -19.02
C PHE A 214 8.39 -2.72 -20.50
N GLN A 215 8.88 -3.58 -21.39
CA GLN A 215 8.57 -3.53 -22.81
C GLN A 215 7.25 -4.22 -23.11
N HIS A 216 6.38 -3.51 -23.85
CA HIS A 216 5.08 -4.01 -24.25
C HIS A 216 5.01 -4.14 -25.78
N GLY A 217 4.99 -5.38 -26.27
CA GLY A 217 4.77 -5.73 -27.69
C GLY A 217 5.93 -5.40 -28.64
N GLY A 218 6.06 -6.18 -29.70
CA GLY A 218 7.05 -6.00 -30.77
C GLY A 218 8.51 -6.27 -30.35
N ASP A 219 9.36 -6.48 -31.36
CA ASP A 219 10.79 -6.76 -31.16
C ASP A 219 11.62 -5.48 -30.95
N ALA A 220 11.15 -4.34 -31.46
CA ALA A 220 11.83 -3.06 -31.33
C ALA A 220 11.48 -2.35 -30.01
N TRP A 221 12.46 -1.68 -29.41
CA TRP A 221 12.23 -0.88 -28.20
C TRP A 221 11.25 0.26 -28.45
N ASN A 222 10.23 0.32 -27.60
CA ASN A 222 9.24 1.40 -27.60
C ASN A 222 9.84 2.70 -27.03
N ALA A 223 9.08 3.80 -27.12
CA ALA A 223 9.52 5.11 -26.65
C ALA A 223 9.81 5.14 -25.14
N GLU A 224 9.07 4.37 -24.34
CA GLU A 224 9.26 4.27 -22.89
C GLU A 224 10.64 3.70 -22.55
N VAL A 225 11.02 2.58 -23.18
CA VAL A 225 12.32 1.94 -23.00
C VAL A 225 13.44 2.85 -23.45
N LYS A 226 13.31 3.49 -24.63
CA LYS A 226 14.33 4.40 -25.16
C LYS A 226 14.57 5.60 -24.23
N ALA A 227 13.50 6.22 -23.74
CA ALA A 227 13.59 7.35 -22.82
C ALA A 227 14.17 6.97 -21.46
N ALA A 228 13.73 5.84 -20.89
CA ALA A 228 14.26 5.31 -19.63
C ALA A 228 15.75 4.95 -19.75
N ARG A 229 16.16 4.36 -20.89
CA ARG A 229 17.55 4.02 -21.14
C ARG A 229 18.45 5.24 -21.22
N ALA A 230 18.03 6.26 -22.00
CA ALA A 230 18.82 7.48 -22.16
C ALA A 230 19.10 8.19 -20.83
N ILE A 231 18.12 8.23 -19.91
CA ILE A 231 18.35 8.84 -18.59
C ILE A 231 19.22 7.96 -17.68
N CYS A 232 19.06 6.63 -17.72
CA CYS A 232 19.94 5.71 -16.98
C CYS A 232 21.40 5.85 -17.42
N GLU A 233 21.65 5.93 -18.74
CA GLU A 233 22.98 6.16 -19.30
C GLU A 233 23.55 7.51 -18.85
N ALA A 234 22.76 8.58 -18.89
CA ALA A 234 23.19 9.92 -18.47
C ALA A 234 23.54 10.02 -16.97
N VAL A 235 22.82 9.29 -16.11
CA VAL A 235 23.05 9.30 -14.64
C VAL A 235 24.04 8.22 -14.21
N GLY A 236 24.32 7.23 -15.07
CA GLY A 236 25.18 6.08 -14.77
C GLY A 236 24.52 5.08 -13.82
N VAL A 237 23.32 4.62 -14.17
CA VAL A 237 22.54 3.61 -13.43
C VAL A 237 22.28 2.41 -14.33
N ARG A 238 22.39 1.18 -13.77
CA ARG A 238 22.05 -0.04 -14.50
C ARG A 238 20.59 -0.01 -14.95
N HIS A 239 20.33 -0.33 -16.22
CA HIS A 239 18.96 -0.40 -16.75
C HIS A 239 18.64 -1.81 -17.22
N ASP A 240 17.66 -2.44 -16.56
CA ASP A 240 17.16 -3.76 -16.91
C ASP A 240 15.79 -3.59 -17.61
N VAL A 241 15.63 -4.24 -18.77
CA VAL A 241 14.35 -4.24 -19.52
C VAL A 241 13.69 -5.59 -19.34
N LEU A 242 12.46 -5.59 -18.84
CA LEU A 242 11.65 -6.79 -18.63
C LEU A 242 10.53 -6.87 -19.67
N GLY A 243 10.09 -8.10 -19.93
CA GLY A 243 8.97 -8.40 -20.83
C GLY A 243 9.36 -9.33 -21.96
N HIS A 244 8.35 -9.92 -22.58
CA HIS A 244 8.46 -10.68 -23.81
C HIS A 244 7.54 -10.07 -24.85
N VAL A 245 7.82 -10.35 -26.12
CA VAL A 245 6.91 -10.01 -27.22
C VAL A 245 5.55 -10.63 -26.92
N ARG A 246 4.55 -9.78 -26.68
CA ARG A 246 3.14 -10.19 -26.63
C ARG A 246 2.47 -9.60 -27.85
N SER A 247 1.89 -10.45 -28.69
CA SER A 247 0.91 -10.03 -29.70
C SER A 247 -0.18 -9.24 -28.99
N ARG A 248 -0.47 -8.01 -29.43
CA ARG A 248 -1.54 -7.24 -28.78
C ARG A 248 -2.85 -7.97 -29.05
N GLN A 249 -3.78 -8.01 -28.10
CA GLN A 249 -5.11 -8.58 -28.36
C GLN A 249 -5.80 -7.91 -29.56
N ALA A 250 -5.52 -6.63 -29.79
CA ALA A 250 -5.96 -5.90 -30.98
C ALA A 250 -5.36 -6.44 -32.30
N ASP A 251 -4.17 -7.04 -32.25
CA ASP A 251 -3.53 -7.69 -33.41
C ASP A 251 -4.14 -9.08 -33.66
N ILE A 252 -4.64 -9.74 -32.60
CA ILE A 252 -5.29 -11.06 -32.69
C ILE A 252 -6.74 -10.95 -33.22
N LEU A 253 -7.45 -9.87 -32.87
CA LEU A 253 -8.84 -9.65 -33.29
C LEU A 253 -8.99 -9.12 -34.73
N ARG A 254 -7.87 -8.85 -35.41
CA ARG A 254 -7.82 -8.36 -36.80
C ARG A 254 -7.28 -9.39 -37.80
N ALA A 255 -6.98 -10.60 -37.34
CA ALA A 255 -6.65 -11.77 -38.16
C ALA A 255 -7.89 -12.63 -38.38
#